data_AF-V5YPC6-F1
#
_entry.id   AF-V5YPC6-F1
#
_cell.length_a   1.000
_cell.length_b   1.000
_cell.length_c   1.000
_cell.angle_alpha   90.00
_cell.angle_beta   90.00
_cell.angle_gamma   90.00
#
_symmetry.space_group_name_H-M   'P 1'
#
loop_
_entity.id
_entity.type
_entity.pdbx_description
1 polymer ?
#
loop_
_entity_poly.entity_id
_entity_poly.type
_entity_poly.pdbx_seq_one_letter_code
_entity_poly.pdbx_strand_id
1 'polypeptide(L)'
;MGVQKGLRLYQAIIDRFIEKGIEYEDAAVECKVDPDIFAGCFDATSGIDLNDLYEVLKRAQIDAISQFLGCSGFRIFLLADVIQWEDFQLISDTGLVVEKKSNPDQKKEQAGQYLQYVVQANLFGQPEFIVEQFIAATMSKTLAEACKKVDLNYRTLLSWKNKISTPELSDMPTIKAMAKAMDMGTPILMGGLNLLMAEDFILDGQTVNLNDELAAAMDIEIL
;
A
#
# COMPACT_ATOMS: atom_id res chain seq x y z
N MET A 1 14.64 -5.70 16.35
CA MET A 1 13.53 -4.76 16.58
C MET A 1 13.05 -4.33 15.21
N GLY A 2 11.81 -4.68 14.83
CA GLY A 2 11.24 -4.25 13.56
C GLY A 2 11.03 -2.74 13.56
N VAL A 3 11.22 -2.09 12.41
CA VAL A 3 10.83 -0.68 12.24
C VAL A 3 9.31 -0.62 12.35
N GLN A 4 8.79 0.20 13.26
CA GLN A 4 7.36 0.39 13.45
C GLN A 4 6.77 1.07 12.21
N LYS A 5 5.78 0.43 11.60
CA LYS A 5 5.15 0.91 10.37
C LYS A 5 4.00 1.85 10.69
N GLY A 6 3.79 2.84 9.83
CA GLY A 6 2.62 3.71 9.86
C GLY A 6 2.65 4.80 10.92
N LEU A 7 3.83 5.13 11.46
CA LEU A 7 3.98 6.25 12.40
C LEU A 7 3.52 7.58 11.77
N ARG A 8 3.73 7.79 10.47
CA ARG A 8 3.22 8.97 9.76
C ARG A 8 1.69 8.97 9.69
N LEU A 9 1.07 7.82 9.50
CA LEU A 9 -0.38 7.72 9.54
C LEU A 9 -0.92 8.08 10.92
N TYR A 10 -0.30 7.55 11.97
CA TYR A 10 -0.69 7.85 13.34
C TYR A 10 -0.57 9.34 13.65
N GLN A 11 0.56 9.95 13.30
CA GLN A 11 0.78 11.39 13.48
C GLN A 11 -0.21 12.23 12.68
N ALA A 12 -0.49 11.88 11.41
CA ALA A 12 -1.47 12.61 10.61
C ALA A 12 -2.89 12.58 11.24
N ILE A 13 -3.27 11.47 11.86
CA ILE A 13 -4.54 11.36 12.60
C ILE A 13 -4.50 12.23 13.87
N ILE A 14 -3.37 12.26 14.59
CA ILE A 14 -3.16 13.14 15.75
C ILE A 14 -3.35 14.60 15.37
N ASP A 15 -2.61 15.06 14.36
CA ASP A 15 -2.67 16.43 13.90
C ASP A 15 -4.10 16.82 13.50
N ARG A 16 -4.81 15.90 12.84
CA ARG A 16 -6.18 16.14 12.36
C ARG A 16 -7.21 16.21 13.48
N PHE A 17 -7.13 15.36 14.50
CA PHE A 17 -8.09 15.46 15.60
C PHE A 17 -7.83 16.70 16.47
N ILE A 18 -6.56 17.10 16.64
CA ILE A 18 -6.18 18.35 17.30
C ILE A 18 -6.75 19.55 16.53
N GLU A 19 -6.59 19.56 15.20
CA GLU A 19 -7.15 20.59 14.32
C GLU A 19 -8.67 20.69 14.44
N LYS A 20 -9.36 19.55 14.48
CA LYS A 20 -10.83 19.48 14.64
C LYS A 20 -11.30 19.83 16.06
N GLY A 21 -10.42 19.81 17.06
CA GLY A 21 -10.77 20.02 18.46
C GLY A 21 -11.63 18.89 19.05
N ILE A 22 -11.38 17.64 18.63
CA ILE A 22 -12.06 16.44 19.14
C ILE A 22 -11.07 15.55 19.90
N GLU A 23 -11.59 14.63 20.72
CA GLU A 23 -10.76 13.66 21.45
C GLU A 23 -10.33 12.48 20.56
N TYR A 24 -9.31 11.74 20.99
CA TYR A 24 -8.77 10.61 20.24
C TYR A 24 -9.81 9.51 20.00
N GLU A 25 -10.65 9.22 20.98
CA GLU A 25 -11.71 8.21 20.89
C GLU A 25 -12.74 8.57 19.80
N ASP A 26 -13.09 9.85 19.69
CA ASP A 26 -14.00 10.34 18.64
C ASP A 26 -13.36 10.22 17.25
N ALA A 27 -12.07 10.54 17.14
CA ALA A 27 -11.31 10.37 15.91
C ALA A 27 -11.21 8.89 15.47
N ALA A 28 -10.96 7.98 16.42
CA ALA A 28 -10.93 6.54 16.18
C ALA A 28 -12.29 6.01 15.69
N VAL A 29 -13.39 6.49 16.28
CA VAL A 29 -14.76 6.16 15.83
C VAL A 29 -15.00 6.66 14.40
N GLU A 30 -14.62 7.90 14.06
CA GLU A 30 -14.71 8.42 12.69
C GLU A 30 -13.86 7.59 11.70
N CYS A 31 -12.69 7.11 12.14
CA CYS A 31 -11.80 6.23 11.38
C CYS A 31 -12.25 4.75 11.34
N LYS A 32 -13.37 4.41 12.00
CA LYS A 32 -13.92 3.04 12.13
C LYS A 32 -12.92 2.04 12.71
N VAL A 33 -12.09 2.49 13.65
CA VAL A 33 -11.17 1.64 14.40
C VAL A 33 -11.54 1.64 15.88
N ASP A 34 -11.25 0.53 16.55
CA ASP A 34 -11.32 0.50 18.00
C ASP A 34 -10.14 1.33 18.56
N PRO A 35 -10.38 2.29 19.47
CA PRO A 35 -9.35 3.20 19.96
C PRO A 35 -8.18 2.47 20.63
N ASP A 36 -8.46 1.40 21.38
CA ASP A 36 -7.47 0.62 22.12
C ASP A 36 -6.65 -0.24 21.16
N ILE A 37 -7.31 -0.88 20.19
CA ILE A 37 -6.62 -1.66 19.14
C ILE A 37 -5.70 -0.75 18.33
N PHE A 38 -6.20 0.42 17.93
CA PHE A 38 -5.45 1.37 17.12
C PHE A 38 -4.28 1.99 17.89
N ALA A 39 -4.49 2.35 19.16
CA ALA A 39 -3.41 2.80 20.04
C ALA A 39 -2.36 1.70 20.22
N GLY A 40 -2.79 0.45 20.38
CA GLY A 40 -1.91 -0.72 20.49
C GLY A 40 -1.09 -1.03 19.23
N CYS A 41 -1.34 -0.39 18.08
CA CYS A 41 -0.45 -0.44 16.92
C CYS A 41 0.79 0.47 17.10
N PHE A 42 0.68 1.51 17.93
CA PHE A 42 1.62 2.63 18.00
C PHE A 42 2.27 2.79 19.38
N ASP A 43 1.54 2.54 20.46
CA ASP A 43 2.02 2.61 21.82
C ASP A 43 2.14 1.22 22.45
N ALA A 44 3.35 0.88 22.87
CA ALA A 44 3.63 -0.33 23.63
C ALA A 44 3.50 0.00 25.12
N THR A 45 2.30 0.31 25.59
CA THR A 45 2.08 0.54 27.02
C THR A 45 2.22 -0.79 27.78
N SER A 46 3.45 -1.07 28.22
CA SER A 46 3.85 -2.08 29.22
C SER A 46 3.19 -3.46 29.13
N GLY A 47 3.65 -4.28 28.17
CA GLY A 47 3.50 -5.74 28.21
C GLY A 47 2.49 -6.36 27.23
N ILE A 48 1.85 -5.54 26.39
CA ILE A 48 0.99 -6.01 25.29
C ILE A 48 1.83 -6.03 24.00
N ASP A 49 1.76 -7.13 23.25
CA ASP A 49 2.38 -7.21 21.92
C ASP A 49 1.73 -6.16 21.00
N LEU A 50 2.54 -5.39 20.28
CA LEU A 50 2.04 -4.41 19.31
C LEU A 50 1.13 -5.10 18.30
N ASN A 51 -0.07 -4.54 18.09
CA ASN A 51 -0.95 -4.99 17.02
C ASN A 51 -0.30 -4.68 15.67
N ASP A 52 -0.40 -5.61 14.70
CA ASP A 52 0.04 -5.32 13.34
C ASP A 52 -0.97 -4.37 12.68
N LEU A 53 -0.51 -3.17 12.33
CA LEU A 53 -1.31 -2.16 11.64
C LEU A 53 -1.98 -2.72 10.37
N TYR A 54 -1.33 -3.65 9.66
CA TYR A 54 -1.88 -4.24 8.44
C TYR A 54 -3.00 -5.25 8.69
N GLU A 55 -3.12 -5.75 9.92
CA GLU A 55 -4.29 -6.53 10.34
C GLU A 55 -5.47 -5.64 10.73
N VAL A 56 -5.21 -4.39 11.13
CA VAL A 56 -6.25 -3.43 11.54
C VAL A 56 -6.79 -2.64 10.35
N LEU A 57 -5.90 -2.21 9.42
CA LEU A 57 -6.26 -1.42 8.26
C LEU A 57 -6.89 -2.27 7.14
N LYS A 58 -8.16 -2.64 7.32
CA LYS A 58 -8.97 -3.20 6.22
C LYS A 58 -9.56 -2.07 5.37
N ARG A 59 -10.19 -2.44 4.25
CA ARG A 59 -10.73 -1.47 3.26
C ARG A 59 -11.62 -0.39 3.88
N ALA A 60 -12.52 -0.79 4.77
CA ALA A 60 -13.45 0.14 5.43
C ALA A 60 -12.72 1.18 6.31
N GLN A 61 -11.60 0.80 6.94
CA GLN A 61 -10.76 1.71 7.73
C GLN A 61 -9.97 2.64 6.82
N ILE A 62 -9.39 2.14 5.72
CA ILE A 62 -8.66 2.98 4.76
C ILE A 62 -9.58 4.08 4.21
N ASP A 63 -10.81 3.74 3.83
CA ASP A 63 -11.79 4.69 3.30
C ASP A 63 -12.19 5.73 4.37
N ALA A 64 -12.44 5.28 5.60
CA ALA A 64 -12.85 6.14 6.70
C ALA A 64 -11.73 7.11 7.12
N ILE A 65 -10.49 6.62 7.18
CA ILE A 65 -9.31 7.43 7.50
C ILE A 65 -9.02 8.44 6.38
N SER A 66 -9.12 8.03 5.11
CA SER A 66 -9.01 8.92 3.96
C SER A 66 -10.01 10.08 4.05
N GLN A 67 -11.27 9.78 4.38
CA GLN A 67 -12.31 10.78 4.61
C GLN A 67 -12.00 11.67 5.82
N PHE A 68 -11.57 11.09 6.94
CA PHE A 68 -11.23 11.82 8.16
C PHE A 68 -10.11 12.84 7.95
N LEU A 69 -9.04 12.41 7.27
CA LEU A 69 -7.88 13.23 6.93
C LEU A 69 -8.16 14.18 5.77
N GLY A 70 -9.23 13.96 4.98
CA GLY A 70 -9.52 14.76 3.79
C GLY A 70 -8.47 14.60 2.70
N CYS A 71 -8.02 13.37 2.46
CA CYS A 71 -6.97 13.04 1.50
C CYS A 71 -7.34 11.83 0.65
N SER A 72 -6.57 11.57 -0.41
CA SER A 72 -6.79 10.39 -1.26
C SER A 72 -6.60 9.07 -0.50
N GLY A 73 -7.28 8.01 -0.93
CA GLY A 73 -7.03 6.66 -0.42
C GLY A 73 -5.57 6.24 -0.60
N PHE A 74 -4.96 6.64 -1.73
CA PHE A 74 -3.55 6.40 -2.03
C PHE A 74 -2.62 7.01 -0.97
N ARG A 75 -2.93 8.19 -0.42
CA ARG A 75 -2.15 8.81 0.67
C ARG A 75 -2.09 7.91 1.90
N ILE A 76 -3.17 7.19 2.20
CA ILE A 76 -3.21 6.30 3.37
C ILE A 76 -2.20 5.15 3.21
N PHE A 77 -2.06 4.59 2.00
CA PHE A 77 -1.05 3.55 1.74
C PHE A 77 0.38 4.08 1.91
N LEU A 78 0.64 5.34 1.55
CA LEU A 78 1.93 6.00 1.78
C LEU A 78 2.19 6.24 3.28
N LEU A 79 1.22 6.82 3.98
CA LEU A 79 1.32 7.15 5.40
C LEU A 79 1.45 5.91 6.28
N ALA A 80 0.84 4.79 5.88
CA ALA A 80 0.92 3.49 6.54
C ALA A 80 2.18 2.69 6.19
N ASP A 81 3.13 3.29 5.46
CA ASP A 81 4.36 2.65 4.96
C ASP A 81 4.12 1.36 4.15
N VAL A 82 2.96 1.23 3.48
CA VAL A 82 2.63 0.04 2.65
C VAL A 82 3.51 0.00 1.41
N ILE A 83 3.68 1.15 0.78
CA ILE A 83 4.47 1.35 -0.43
C ILE A 83 5.71 2.16 -0.06
N GLN A 84 6.88 1.55 -0.21
CA GLN A 84 8.19 2.15 0.07
C GLN A 84 8.93 2.49 -1.24
N TRP A 85 10.05 3.20 -1.15
CA TRP A 85 10.77 3.65 -2.35
C TRP A 85 11.24 2.50 -3.24
N GLU A 86 11.68 1.41 -2.63
CA GLU A 86 12.06 0.16 -3.28
C GLU A 86 10.90 -0.52 -4.03
N ASP A 87 9.66 -0.28 -3.62
CA ASP A 87 8.48 -0.86 -4.28
C ASP A 87 8.20 -0.23 -5.65
N PHE A 88 8.81 0.93 -5.94
CA PHE A 88 8.78 1.57 -7.25
C PHE A 88 9.98 1.21 -8.14
N GLN A 89 11.05 0.62 -7.57
CA GLN A 89 12.38 0.59 -8.19
C GLN A 89 12.57 -0.43 -9.31
N LEU A 90 11.75 -1.48 -9.45
CA LEU A 90 12.10 -2.58 -10.35
C LEU A 90 11.99 -2.27 -11.85
N ILE A 91 11.36 -1.16 -12.27
CA ILE A 91 11.41 -0.72 -13.68
C ILE A 91 12.71 0.06 -13.99
N SER A 92 13.50 0.46 -12.98
CA SER A 92 14.77 1.18 -13.21
C SER A 92 15.87 0.33 -13.86
N ASP A 93 15.81 -0.99 -13.72
CA ASP A 93 16.78 -1.92 -14.34
C ASP A 93 16.40 -2.30 -15.79
N THR A 94 15.23 -1.89 -16.29
CA THR A 94 14.82 -2.09 -17.71
C THR A 94 15.35 -1.02 -18.68
N GLY A 95 16.24 -0.14 -18.23
CA GLY A 95 16.96 0.80 -19.12
C GLY A 95 16.28 2.14 -19.35
N LEU A 96 15.27 2.52 -18.55
CA LEU A 96 14.76 3.88 -18.47
C LEU A 96 15.13 4.49 -17.10
N VAL A 97 16.42 4.80 -16.98
CA VAL A 97 17.05 5.82 -16.11
C VAL A 97 16.66 5.79 -14.63
N VAL A 98 17.46 5.11 -13.80
CA VAL A 98 17.82 5.63 -12.47
C VAL A 98 19.28 5.32 -12.18
N GLU A 99 20.15 6.32 -12.27
CA GLU A 99 21.48 6.21 -11.68
C GLU A 99 21.31 5.98 -10.16
N LYS A 100 22.03 5.00 -9.60
CA LYS A 100 22.05 4.69 -8.15
C LYS A 100 22.44 5.88 -7.24
N LYS A 101 22.66 7.07 -7.80
CA LYS A 101 22.97 8.34 -7.15
C LYS A 101 21.89 9.41 -7.33
N SER A 102 20.64 9.03 -7.62
CA SER A 102 19.54 10.00 -7.77
C SER A 102 19.24 10.73 -6.45
N ASN A 103 19.19 12.07 -6.51
CA ASN A 103 18.72 12.94 -5.41
C ASN A 103 17.27 12.54 -5.04
N PRO A 104 16.86 12.54 -3.75
CA PRO A 104 15.47 12.37 -3.32
C PRO A 104 14.38 12.94 -4.24
N ASP A 105 14.55 14.16 -4.76
CA ASP A 105 13.58 14.79 -5.67
C ASP A 105 13.38 14.02 -6.98
N GLN A 106 14.47 13.48 -7.54
CA GLN A 106 14.41 12.67 -8.77
C GLN A 106 13.70 11.34 -8.52
N LYS A 107 13.94 10.71 -7.36
CA LYS A 107 13.25 9.46 -6.98
C LYS A 107 11.74 9.68 -6.83
N LYS A 108 11.35 10.82 -6.25
CA LYS A 108 9.95 11.23 -6.11
C LYS A 108 9.29 11.44 -7.48
N GLU A 109 9.94 12.17 -8.37
CA GLU A 109 9.44 12.39 -9.73
C GLU A 109 9.26 11.06 -10.50
N GLN A 110 10.24 10.15 -10.40
CA GLN A 110 10.17 8.83 -11.01
C GLN A 110 9.04 7.96 -10.45
N ALA A 111 8.86 7.97 -9.12
CA ALA A 111 7.74 7.26 -8.49
C ALA A 111 6.40 7.84 -8.95
N GLY A 112 6.27 9.18 -9.04
CA GLY A 112 5.08 9.84 -9.56
C GLY A 112 4.77 9.45 -11.01
N GLN A 113 5.77 9.46 -11.90
CA GLN A 113 5.62 9.03 -13.29
C GLN A 113 5.22 7.55 -13.39
N TYR A 114 5.85 6.68 -12.61
CA TYR A 114 5.49 5.26 -12.56
C TYR A 114 4.04 5.05 -12.12
N LEU A 115 3.60 5.73 -11.06
CA LEU A 115 2.23 5.65 -10.57
C LEU A 115 1.23 6.15 -11.62
N GLN A 116 1.58 7.19 -12.39
CA GLN A 116 0.76 7.62 -13.54
C GLN A 116 0.60 6.48 -14.56
N TYR A 117 1.67 5.75 -14.89
CA TYR A 117 1.59 4.60 -15.77
C TYR A 117 0.74 3.47 -15.18
N VAL A 118 0.82 3.21 -13.87
CA VAL A 118 -0.02 2.21 -13.20
C VAL A 118 -1.50 2.58 -13.34
N VAL A 119 -1.86 3.84 -13.08
CA VAL A 119 -3.24 4.33 -13.21
C VAL A 119 -3.71 4.24 -14.68
N GLN A 120 -2.86 4.62 -15.64
CA GLN A 120 -3.19 4.59 -17.07
C GLN A 120 -3.26 3.17 -17.65
N ALA A 121 -2.51 2.22 -17.10
CA ALA A 121 -2.55 0.83 -17.54
C ALA A 121 -3.93 0.19 -17.32
N ASN A 122 -4.76 0.76 -16.42
CA ASN A 122 -6.14 0.35 -16.15
C ASN A 122 -6.26 -1.16 -15.87
N LEU A 123 -5.30 -1.69 -15.12
CA LEU A 123 -5.25 -3.10 -14.73
C LEU A 123 -6.01 -3.38 -13.43
N PHE A 124 -6.66 -2.39 -12.83
CA PHE A 124 -7.38 -2.52 -11.57
C PHE A 124 -8.41 -3.65 -11.62
N GLY A 125 -8.39 -4.52 -10.61
CA GLY A 125 -9.36 -5.61 -10.49
C GLY A 125 -9.21 -6.75 -11.51
N GLN A 126 -7.99 -6.98 -12.01
CA GLN A 126 -7.65 -8.08 -12.93
C GLN A 126 -6.71 -9.14 -12.31
N PRO A 127 -7.13 -9.84 -11.23
CA PRO A 127 -6.27 -10.80 -10.55
C PRO A 127 -5.94 -12.01 -11.43
N GLU A 128 -6.80 -12.39 -12.38
CA GLU A 128 -6.52 -13.45 -13.35
C GLU A 128 -5.28 -13.13 -14.18
N PHE A 129 -5.23 -11.90 -14.69
CA PHE A 129 -4.12 -11.40 -15.51
C PHE A 129 -2.83 -11.37 -14.70
N ILE A 130 -2.85 -10.78 -13.50
CA ILE A 130 -1.66 -10.72 -12.62
C ILE A 130 -1.12 -12.12 -12.31
N VAL A 131 -2.00 -13.07 -11.96
CA VAL A 131 -1.58 -14.43 -11.64
C VAL A 131 -1.02 -15.15 -12.88
N GLU A 132 -1.55 -14.87 -14.08
CA GLU A 132 -0.99 -15.40 -15.33
C GLU A 132 0.38 -14.80 -15.68
N GLN A 133 0.57 -13.50 -15.46
CA GLN A 133 1.88 -12.86 -15.59
C GLN A 133 2.89 -13.44 -14.59
N PHE A 134 2.48 -13.75 -13.37
CA PHE A 134 3.32 -14.43 -12.38
C PHE A 134 3.77 -15.84 -12.84
N ILE A 135 2.84 -16.62 -13.41
CA ILE A 135 3.16 -17.94 -13.98
C ILE A 135 4.19 -17.81 -15.11
N ALA A 136 3.97 -16.84 -16.01
CA ALA A 136 4.86 -16.58 -17.13
C ALA A 136 6.25 -16.10 -16.68
N ALA A 137 6.33 -15.12 -15.77
CA ALA A 137 7.58 -14.54 -15.29
C ALA A 137 8.46 -15.56 -14.55
N THR A 138 7.83 -16.51 -13.84
CA THR A 138 8.57 -17.61 -13.19
C THR A 138 8.96 -18.74 -14.15
N MET A 139 8.69 -18.61 -15.45
CA MET A 139 8.88 -19.66 -16.48
C MET A 139 8.23 -20.98 -16.08
N SER A 140 7.00 -20.91 -15.56
CA SER A 140 6.25 -22.07 -15.06
C SER A 140 5.09 -22.40 -15.99
N LYS A 141 4.66 -23.66 -16.03
CA LYS A 141 3.49 -24.08 -16.83
C LYS A 141 2.19 -23.96 -16.04
N THR A 142 2.28 -24.02 -14.71
CA THR A 142 1.13 -23.99 -13.81
C THR A 142 1.37 -23.05 -12.64
N LEU A 143 0.28 -22.60 -12.02
CA LEU A 143 0.34 -21.80 -10.79
C LEU A 143 1.04 -22.55 -9.65
N ALA A 144 0.82 -23.86 -9.52
CA ALA A 144 1.46 -24.67 -8.49
C ALA A 144 2.99 -24.70 -8.64
N GLU A 145 3.50 -24.81 -9.88
CA GLU A 145 4.94 -24.72 -10.17
C GLU A 145 5.51 -23.34 -9.82
N ALA A 146 4.81 -22.26 -10.20
CA ALA A 146 5.22 -20.89 -9.93
C ALA A 146 5.30 -20.63 -8.41
N CYS A 147 4.25 -20.99 -7.68
CA CYS A 147 4.20 -20.91 -6.22
C CYS A 147 5.36 -21.66 -5.56
N LYS A 148 5.70 -22.87 -6.03
CA LYS A 148 6.81 -23.66 -5.47
C LYS A 148 8.17 -22.99 -5.69
N LYS A 149 8.39 -22.30 -6.82
CA LYS A 149 9.66 -21.61 -7.11
C LYS A 149 9.90 -20.39 -6.23
N VAL A 150 8.83 -19.69 -5.86
CA VAL A 150 8.87 -18.42 -5.11
C VAL A 150 8.51 -18.60 -3.63
N ASP A 151 8.21 -19.85 -3.22
CA ASP A 151 7.77 -20.22 -1.87
C ASP A 151 6.49 -19.47 -1.43
N LEU A 152 5.47 -19.49 -2.29
CA LEU A 152 4.17 -18.87 -2.04
C LEU A 152 3.05 -19.90 -1.85
N ASN A 153 2.01 -19.52 -1.10
CA ASN A 153 0.85 -20.38 -0.88
C ASN A 153 -0.02 -20.50 -2.14
N TYR A 154 -0.06 -21.69 -2.72
CA TYR A 154 -0.87 -21.99 -3.91
C TYR A 154 -2.37 -21.71 -3.73
N ARG A 155 -2.95 -22.07 -2.57
CA ARG A 155 -4.38 -21.91 -2.33
C ARG A 155 -4.76 -20.43 -2.25
N THR A 156 -3.91 -19.61 -1.63
CA THR A 156 -4.10 -18.15 -1.56
C THR A 156 -4.14 -17.54 -2.96
N LEU A 157 -3.11 -17.77 -3.78
CA LEU A 157 -3.05 -17.20 -5.13
C LEU A 157 -4.16 -17.75 -6.05
N LEU A 158 -4.55 -19.02 -5.88
CA LEU A 158 -5.69 -19.58 -6.61
C LEU A 158 -7.02 -18.92 -6.21
N SER A 159 -7.20 -18.61 -4.93
CA SER A 159 -8.38 -17.91 -4.42
C SER A 159 -8.47 -16.51 -5.01
N TRP A 160 -7.36 -15.77 -5.03
CA TRP A 160 -7.29 -14.45 -5.68
C TRP A 160 -7.54 -14.53 -7.18
N LYS A 161 -6.88 -15.47 -7.88
CA LYS A 161 -7.09 -15.70 -9.31
C LYS A 161 -8.58 -15.87 -9.63
N ASN A 162 -9.28 -16.66 -8.83
CA ASN A 162 -10.69 -16.98 -9.06
C ASN A 162 -11.66 -15.95 -8.44
N LYS A 163 -11.17 -14.82 -7.93
CA LYS A 163 -11.96 -13.78 -7.24
C LYS A 163 -12.81 -14.32 -6.08
N ILE A 164 -12.36 -15.40 -5.44
CA ILE A 164 -13.00 -15.97 -4.25
C ILE A 164 -12.67 -15.11 -3.02
N SER A 165 -11.45 -14.57 -2.98
CA SER A 165 -11.03 -13.59 -1.99
C SER A 165 -10.22 -12.48 -2.65
N THR A 166 -10.22 -11.31 -2.01
CA THR A 166 -9.35 -10.18 -2.36
C THR A 166 -8.22 -10.14 -1.32
N PRO A 167 -6.96 -9.89 -1.72
CA PRO A 167 -5.89 -9.69 -0.76
C PRO A 167 -6.16 -8.52 0.17
N GLU A 168 -5.62 -8.62 1.38
CA GLU A 168 -5.62 -7.56 2.38
C GLU A 168 -4.19 -7.02 2.62
N LEU A 169 -4.02 -5.99 3.44
CA LEU A 169 -2.69 -5.45 3.73
C LEU A 169 -1.76 -6.48 4.43
N SER A 170 -2.32 -7.44 5.16
CA SER A 170 -1.54 -8.53 5.75
C SER A 170 -0.93 -9.48 4.70
N ASP A 171 -1.47 -9.49 3.48
CA ASP A 171 -0.93 -10.26 2.36
C ASP A 171 0.25 -9.57 1.65
N MET A 172 0.63 -8.36 2.06
CA MET A 172 1.72 -7.59 1.44
C MET A 172 3.04 -8.36 1.30
N PRO A 173 3.50 -9.22 2.23
CA PRO A 173 4.68 -10.05 2.02
C PRO A 173 4.57 -10.95 0.77
N THR A 174 3.40 -11.55 0.56
CA THR A 174 3.10 -12.37 -0.63
C THR A 174 3.10 -11.51 -1.89
N ILE A 175 2.47 -10.33 -1.84
CA ILE A 175 2.39 -9.41 -2.98
C ILE A 175 3.79 -8.91 -3.38
N LYS A 176 4.63 -8.50 -2.42
CA LYS A 176 6.00 -8.05 -2.67
C LYS A 176 6.87 -9.18 -3.24
N ALA A 177 6.68 -10.41 -2.77
CA ALA A 177 7.37 -11.57 -3.33
C ALA A 177 6.95 -11.87 -4.78
N MET A 178 5.66 -11.75 -5.11
CA MET A 178 5.17 -11.82 -6.49
C MET A 178 5.77 -10.71 -7.36
N ALA A 179 5.75 -9.46 -6.87
CA ALA A 179 6.28 -8.29 -7.59
C ALA A 179 7.75 -8.49 -7.95
N LYS A 180 8.55 -8.94 -6.98
CA LYS A 180 9.96 -9.28 -7.17
C LYS A 180 10.17 -10.42 -8.19
N ALA A 181 9.35 -11.46 -8.15
CA ALA A 181 9.46 -12.57 -9.10
C ALA A 181 9.02 -12.18 -10.53
N MET A 182 8.17 -11.15 -10.65
CA MET A 182 7.68 -10.61 -11.92
C MET A 182 8.56 -9.50 -12.48
N ASP A 183 9.53 -9.01 -11.72
CA ASP A 183 10.30 -7.81 -12.02
C ASP A 183 9.39 -6.59 -12.30
N MET A 184 8.35 -6.45 -11.46
CA MET A 184 7.35 -5.38 -11.54
C MET A 184 7.29 -4.60 -10.23
N GLY A 185 6.93 -3.32 -10.28
CA GLY A 185 6.71 -2.53 -9.07
C GLY A 185 5.48 -3.02 -8.29
N THR A 186 5.52 -2.97 -6.97
CA THR A 186 4.43 -3.46 -6.09
C THR A 186 3.07 -2.80 -6.38
N PRO A 187 2.96 -1.48 -6.67
CA PRO A 187 1.67 -0.84 -6.93
C PRO A 187 0.87 -1.42 -8.11
N ILE A 188 1.53 -1.92 -9.17
CA ILE A 188 0.81 -2.54 -10.30
C ILE A 188 0.15 -3.87 -9.90
N LEU A 189 0.80 -4.64 -9.02
CA LEU A 189 0.22 -5.87 -8.48
C LEU A 189 -0.89 -5.56 -7.48
N MET A 190 -0.71 -4.56 -6.60
CA MET A 190 -1.76 -4.11 -5.69
C MET A 190 -3.00 -3.66 -6.47
N GLY A 191 -2.80 -2.91 -7.56
CA GLY A 191 -3.85 -2.50 -8.49
C GLY A 191 -4.57 -3.69 -9.12
N GLY A 192 -3.80 -4.57 -9.75
CA GLY A 192 -4.35 -5.74 -10.43
C GLY A 192 -5.04 -6.74 -9.52
N LEU A 193 -4.61 -6.84 -8.26
CA LEU A 193 -5.26 -7.68 -7.25
C LEU A 193 -6.41 -6.96 -6.51
N ASN A 194 -6.73 -5.71 -6.86
CA ASN A 194 -7.80 -4.90 -6.26
C ASN A 194 -7.58 -4.51 -4.78
N LEU A 195 -6.34 -4.55 -4.31
CA LEU A 195 -5.97 -4.01 -2.99
C LEU A 195 -5.85 -2.49 -3.04
N LEU A 196 -5.24 -1.98 -4.11
CA LEU A 196 -5.26 -0.57 -4.51
C LEU A 196 -6.30 -0.43 -5.62
N MET A 197 -7.24 0.50 -5.49
CA MET A 197 -8.36 0.66 -6.43
C MET A 197 -8.22 1.98 -7.21
N ALA A 198 -8.96 2.12 -8.31
CA ALA A 198 -8.90 3.35 -9.12
C ALA A 198 -9.38 4.57 -8.32
N GLU A 199 -10.35 4.36 -7.43
CA GLU A 199 -10.94 5.37 -6.54
C GLU A 199 -9.95 5.89 -5.51
N ASP A 200 -8.92 5.11 -5.14
CA ASP A 200 -7.86 5.55 -4.22
C ASP A 200 -7.06 6.73 -4.81
N PHE A 201 -7.13 6.95 -6.13
CA PHE A 201 -6.47 8.06 -6.84
C PHE A 201 -7.40 9.24 -7.14
N ILE A 202 -8.59 9.28 -6.54
CA ILE A 202 -9.58 10.34 -6.74
C ILE A 202 -9.79 11.08 -5.42
N LEU A 203 -9.75 12.41 -5.46
CA LEU A 203 -10.13 13.30 -4.36
C LEU A 203 -11.07 14.38 -4.91
N ASP A 204 -12.20 14.60 -4.24
CA ASP A 204 -13.23 15.57 -4.67
C ASP A 204 -13.66 15.43 -6.15
N GLY A 205 -13.71 14.18 -6.62
CA GLY A 205 -14.11 13.84 -8.00
C GLY A 205 -13.03 14.11 -9.06
N GLN A 206 -11.81 14.46 -8.67
CA GLN A 206 -10.68 14.71 -9.56
C GLN A 206 -9.54 13.72 -9.30
N THR A 207 -8.84 13.33 -10.37
CA THR A 207 -7.60 12.56 -10.23
C THR A 207 -6.56 13.38 -9.49
N VAL A 208 -5.98 12.81 -8.45
CA VAL A 208 -4.97 13.50 -7.64
C VAL A 208 -3.65 13.65 -8.38
N ASN A 209 -2.91 14.71 -8.05
CA ASN A 209 -1.52 14.83 -8.49
C ASN A 209 -0.64 13.95 -7.61
N LEU A 210 -0.12 12.88 -8.19
CA LEU A 210 0.69 11.88 -7.48
C LEU A 210 1.98 12.45 -6.86
N ASN A 211 2.57 13.49 -7.46
CA ASN A 211 3.74 14.14 -6.88
C ASN A 211 3.38 14.93 -5.62
N ASP A 212 2.19 15.52 -5.59
CA ASP A 212 1.68 16.27 -4.44
C ASP A 212 1.28 15.31 -3.32
N GLU A 213 0.65 14.17 -3.64
CA GLU A 213 0.37 13.10 -2.68
C GLU A 213 1.64 12.54 -2.03
N LEU A 214 2.68 12.27 -2.85
CA LEU A 214 3.99 11.85 -2.36
C LEU A 214 4.64 12.93 -1.49
N ALA A 215 4.49 14.21 -1.83
CA ALA A 215 4.98 15.33 -1.02
C ALA A 215 4.31 15.36 0.35
N ALA A 216 2.98 15.41 0.35
CA ALA A 216 2.17 15.55 1.54
C ALA A 216 2.37 14.38 2.51
N ALA A 217 2.58 13.16 1.99
CA ALA A 217 2.89 12.01 2.84
C ALA A 217 4.29 12.11 3.49
N MET A 218 5.26 12.72 2.82
CA MET A 218 6.61 12.92 3.37
C MET A 218 6.71 14.08 4.36
N ASP A 219 5.86 15.10 4.20
CA ASP A 219 5.88 16.33 4.99
C ASP A 219 5.32 16.16 6.43
N ILE A 220 4.73 15.00 6.75
CA ILE A 220 4.31 14.67 8.12
C ILE A 220 5.53 14.49 9.02
N GLU A 221 5.73 15.44 9.95
CA GLU A 221 6.78 15.39 10.97
C GLU A 221 6.41 14.39 12.07
N ILE A 222 7.16 13.29 12.18
CA ILE A 222 6.98 12.30 13.26
C ILE A 222 7.63 12.86 14.53
N LEU A 223 6.83 13.10 15.57
CA LEU A 223 7.26 13.62 16.87
C LEU A 223 7.71 12.52 17.84
#